data_AF-A0A1Q7TGL7-F1
#
_entry.id   AF-A0A1Q7TGL7-F1
#
_cell.length_a   1.000
_cell.length_b   1.000
_cell.length_c   1.000
_cell.angle_alpha   90.00
_cell.angle_beta   90.00
_cell.angle_gamma   90.00
#
_symmetry.space_group_name_H-M   'P 1'
#
loop_
_entity.id
_entity.type
_entity.pdbx_description
1 polymer ?
#
loop_
_entity_poly.entity_id
_entity_poly.type
_entity_poly.pdbx_seq_one_letter_code
_entity_poly.pdbx_strand_id
1 'polypeptide(L)'
;MILAAITIETPETVNTVLGFFSKGGLFMWPLLACSIVSVTIMILRGLALRRTKVLPALIESEIERLAPGESPERLSRIVHHDGSSLARIARVALQYLRSPRSENVEAVQTRARHEMVRLEKGLIILEVIVGIAPLLGLIGAVSGLVHVFSQLGLSSGASDTRQISRGIAEALNATVFGLSIAVPTLIGFTYFSRKVEVMSVEMETLVVELINKCYYGRSSREFAPAKASAGTMPISTPVA
;
A
#
# COMPACT_ATOMS: atom_id res chain seq x y z
N MET A 1 12.55 -6.49 28.06
CA MET A 1 11.44 -6.30 29.03
C MET A 1 10.05 -6.38 28.39
N ILE A 2 9.80 -5.83 27.20
CA ILE A 2 8.48 -5.94 26.53
C ILE A 2 8.22 -7.35 25.97
N LEU A 3 9.28 -8.06 25.52
CA LEU A 3 9.15 -9.40 24.95
C LEU A 3 8.83 -10.51 25.98
N ALA A 4 9.11 -10.27 27.27
CA ALA A 4 8.88 -11.24 28.35
C ALA A 4 7.47 -11.14 28.96
N ALA A 5 6.81 -9.98 28.81
CA ALA A 5 5.43 -9.79 29.27
C ALA A 5 4.41 -10.51 28.37
N ILE A 6 4.73 -10.66 27.08
CA ILE A 6 3.86 -11.32 26.09
C ILE A 6 3.79 -12.84 26.31
N THR A 7 4.81 -13.45 26.92
CA THR A 7 4.91 -14.91 27.07
C THR A 7 4.25 -15.47 28.33
N ILE A 8 3.95 -14.65 29.35
CA ILE A 8 3.47 -15.11 30.67
C ILE A 8 1.94 -15.07 30.79
N GLU A 9 1.24 -14.22 30.03
CA GLU A 9 -0.25 -14.11 30.05
C GLU A 9 -0.98 -15.08 29.11
N THR A 10 -0.26 -15.86 28.30
CA THR A 10 -0.85 -16.68 27.22
C THR A 10 -1.81 -17.79 27.68
N PRO A 11 -1.62 -18.54 28.78
CA PRO A 11 -2.53 -19.66 29.07
C PRO A 11 -3.91 -19.20 29.57
N GLU A 12 -3.98 -18.14 30.37
CA GLU A 12 -5.23 -17.57 30.90
C GLU A 12 -6.03 -16.82 29.82
N THR A 13 -5.34 -16.01 29.01
CA THR A 13 -5.95 -15.26 27.92
C THR A 13 -6.43 -16.19 26.81
N VAL A 14 -5.67 -17.23 26.45
CA VAL A 14 -6.09 -18.22 25.44
C VAL A 14 -7.30 -19.03 25.94
N ASN A 15 -7.35 -19.42 27.22
CA ASN A 15 -8.51 -20.10 27.79
C ASN A 15 -9.76 -19.20 27.85
N THR A 16 -9.57 -17.92 28.15
CA THR A 16 -10.66 -16.93 28.12
C THR A 16 -11.16 -16.74 26.69
N VAL A 17 -10.27 -16.54 25.72
CA VAL A 17 -10.62 -16.38 24.30
C VAL A 17 -11.30 -17.64 23.74
N LEU A 18 -10.83 -18.85 24.07
CA LEU A 18 -11.51 -20.10 23.71
C LEU A 18 -12.89 -20.23 24.36
N GLY A 19 -13.03 -19.85 25.64
CA GLY A 19 -14.30 -19.86 26.36
C GLY A 19 -15.33 -18.87 25.81
N PHE A 20 -14.87 -17.73 25.27
CA PHE A 20 -15.70 -16.78 24.54
C PHE A 20 -16.04 -17.28 23.12
N PHE A 21 -15.11 -17.97 22.45
CA PHE A 21 -15.31 -18.52 21.11
C PHE A 21 -16.37 -19.63 21.09
N SER A 22 -16.36 -20.51 22.10
CA SER A 22 -17.37 -21.56 22.25
C SER A 22 -18.78 -21.03 22.49
N LYS A 23 -18.92 -19.75 22.86
CA LYS A 23 -20.20 -19.10 23.18
C LYS A 23 -20.76 -18.25 22.03
N GLY A 24 -19.96 -17.78 21.09
CA GLY A 24 -20.43 -16.83 20.05
C GLY A 24 -21.10 -17.46 18.81
N GLY A 25 -21.28 -18.78 18.78
CA GLY A 25 -21.97 -19.47 17.68
C GLY A 25 -21.16 -19.60 16.38
N LEU A 26 -21.83 -20.06 15.31
CA LEU A 26 -21.21 -20.39 14.02
C LEU A 26 -20.47 -19.21 13.36
N PHE A 27 -20.96 -17.99 13.54
CA PHE A 27 -20.43 -16.77 12.92
C PHE A 27 -19.10 -16.29 13.52
N MET A 28 -18.64 -16.89 14.62
CA MET A 28 -17.31 -16.61 15.19
C MET A 28 -16.17 -17.13 14.31
N TRP A 29 -16.36 -18.23 13.58
CA TRP A 29 -15.34 -18.82 12.71
C TRP A 29 -14.93 -17.89 11.56
N PRO A 30 -15.87 -17.32 10.77
CA PRO A 30 -15.54 -16.29 9.77
C PRO A 30 -14.88 -15.04 10.38
N LEU A 31 -15.33 -14.58 11.55
CA LEU A 31 -14.73 -13.42 12.22
C LEU A 31 -13.28 -13.69 12.65
N LEU A 32 -12.99 -14.90 13.14
CA LEU A 32 -11.62 -15.31 13.47
C LEU A 32 -10.72 -15.30 12.23
N ALA A 33 -11.22 -15.84 11.12
CA ALA A 33 -10.48 -15.81 9.85
C ALA A 33 -10.17 -14.37 9.42
N CYS A 34 -11.16 -13.45 9.53
CA CYS A 34 -10.95 -12.02 9.25
C CYS A 34 -9.86 -11.41 10.15
N SER A 35 -9.86 -11.74 11.44
CA SER A 35 -8.85 -11.27 12.40
C SER A 35 -7.43 -11.75 12.06
N ILE A 36 -7.27 -13.04 11.75
CA ILE A 36 -5.97 -13.62 11.39
C ILE A 36 -5.45 -12.98 10.09
N VAL A 37 -6.31 -12.84 9.09
CA VAL A 37 -5.96 -12.24 7.80
C VAL A 37 -5.59 -10.76 7.97
N SER A 38 -6.37 -9.98 8.74
CA SER A 38 -6.08 -8.55 8.93
C SER A 38 -4.73 -8.34 9.62
N VAL A 39 -4.47 -9.06 10.72
CA VAL A 39 -3.20 -8.98 11.45
C VAL A 39 -2.02 -9.41 10.58
N THR A 40 -2.17 -10.53 9.85
CA THR A 40 -1.14 -11.03 8.94
C THR A 40 -0.78 -9.98 7.89
N ILE A 41 -1.78 -9.38 7.24
CA ILE A 41 -1.52 -8.37 6.21
C ILE A 41 -0.95 -7.09 6.83
N MET A 42 -1.43 -6.65 8.00
CA MET A 42 -0.86 -5.49 8.71
C MET A 42 0.64 -5.67 8.98
N ILE A 43 1.07 -6.85 9.43
CA ILE A 43 2.48 -7.15 9.67
C ILE A 43 3.26 -7.17 8.35
N LEU A 44 2.76 -7.88 7.34
CA LEU A 44 3.41 -7.97 6.03
C LEU A 44 3.56 -6.59 5.37
N ARG A 45 2.54 -5.74 5.45
CA ARG A 45 2.57 -4.37 4.93
C ARG A 45 3.51 -3.49 5.75
N GLY A 46 3.51 -3.60 7.08
CA GLY A 46 4.47 -2.90 7.94
C GLY A 46 5.93 -3.17 7.56
N LEU A 47 6.24 -4.40 7.17
CA LEU A 47 7.57 -4.79 6.70
C LEU A 47 7.84 -4.42 5.24
N ALA A 48 6.83 -4.45 4.37
CA ALA A 48 6.96 -4.14 2.95
C ALA A 48 7.10 -2.63 2.69
N LEU A 49 6.33 -1.79 3.39
CA LEU A 49 6.34 -0.33 3.27
C LEU A 49 7.45 0.33 4.11
N ARG A 50 8.56 -0.38 4.35
CA ARG A 50 9.73 0.24 4.99
C ARG A 50 10.41 1.17 3.99
N ARG A 51 10.72 2.40 4.41
CA ARG A 51 11.38 3.42 3.57
C ARG A 51 12.63 2.85 2.90
N THR A 52 13.45 2.11 3.64
CA THR A 52 14.66 1.44 3.12
C THR A 52 14.41 0.45 1.97
N LYS A 53 13.22 -0.13 1.83
CA LYS A 53 12.88 -1.06 0.73
C LYS A 53 12.23 -0.39 -0.48
N VAL A 54 11.58 0.76 -0.28
CA VAL A 54 10.80 1.44 -1.35
C VAL A 54 11.56 2.65 -1.87
N LEU A 55 12.17 3.41 -0.97
CA LEU A 55 12.82 4.70 -1.16
C LEU A 55 14.18 4.69 -0.41
N PRO A 56 15.17 3.94 -0.94
CA PRO A 56 16.48 3.86 -0.31
C PRO A 56 17.19 5.21 -0.40
N ALA A 57 17.63 5.73 0.76
CA ALA A 57 18.31 7.03 0.87
C ALA A 57 19.57 7.15 0.00
N LEU A 58 20.19 6.01 -0.34
CA LEU A 58 21.33 5.98 -1.26
C LEU A 58 20.95 6.49 -2.66
N ILE A 59 19.80 6.06 -3.20
CA ILE A 59 19.34 6.46 -4.54
C ILE A 59 18.87 7.93 -4.52
N GLU A 60 18.15 8.32 -3.48
CA GLU A 60 17.73 9.71 -3.24
C GLU A 60 18.93 10.65 -3.23
N SER A 61 19.94 10.37 -2.39
CA SER A 61 21.15 11.20 -2.31
C SER A 61 21.97 11.22 -3.60
N GLU A 62 21.99 10.13 -4.38
CA GLU A 62 22.69 10.10 -5.66
C GLU A 62 21.95 10.92 -6.74
N ILE A 63 20.61 10.92 -6.73
CA ILE A 63 19.81 11.79 -7.60
C ILE A 63 20.04 13.25 -7.23
N GLU A 64 20.05 13.59 -5.94
CA GLU A 64 20.30 14.95 -5.46
C GLU A 64 21.69 15.47 -5.84
N ARG A 65 22.72 14.62 -5.69
CA ARG A 65 24.12 14.93 -6.01
C ARG A 65 24.40 15.11 -7.50
N LEU A 66 23.61 14.48 -8.36
CA LEU A 66 23.80 14.55 -9.80
C LEU A 66 23.66 16.00 -10.28
N ALA A 67 24.71 16.53 -10.91
CA ALA A 67 24.66 17.87 -11.48
C ALA A 67 23.82 17.91 -12.77
N PRO A 68 23.18 19.05 -13.11
CA PRO A 68 22.44 19.19 -14.36
C PRO A 68 23.34 18.96 -15.58
N GLY A 69 22.98 18.03 -16.46
CA GLY A 69 23.77 17.65 -17.64
C GLY A 69 24.94 16.69 -17.36
N GLU A 70 25.15 16.29 -16.10
CA GLU A 70 26.12 15.24 -15.75
C GLU A 70 25.61 13.86 -16.17
N SER A 71 26.56 13.00 -16.52
CA SER A 71 26.28 11.67 -17.02
C SER A 71 25.91 10.71 -15.86
N PRO A 72 24.75 10.02 -15.90
CA PRO A 72 24.23 9.28 -14.75
C PRO A 72 24.80 7.85 -14.60
N GLU A 73 26.07 7.58 -14.96
CA GLU A 73 26.64 6.22 -14.94
C GLU A 73 26.78 5.62 -13.53
N ARG A 74 26.95 6.46 -12.50
CA ARG A 74 26.98 5.98 -11.11
C ARG A 74 25.58 5.55 -10.66
N LEU A 75 24.59 6.41 -10.90
CA LEU A 75 23.21 6.12 -10.59
C LEU A 75 22.70 4.88 -11.34
N SER A 76 23.05 4.71 -12.61
CA SER A 76 22.62 3.55 -13.40
C SER A 76 23.11 2.22 -12.80
N ARG A 77 24.35 2.18 -12.30
CA ARG A 77 24.90 1.00 -11.61
C ARG A 77 24.17 0.70 -10.30
N ILE A 78 23.97 1.71 -9.45
CA ILE A 78 23.27 1.53 -8.16
C ILE A 78 21.85 1.02 -8.40
N VAL A 79 21.14 1.65 -9.33
CA VAL A 79 19.77 1.30 -9.68
C VAL A 79 19.67 -0.12 -10.26
N HIS A 80 20.68 -0.65 -10.95
CA HIS A 80 20.64 -2.01 -11.49
C HIS A 80 20.75 -3.09 -10.41
N HIS A 81 21.48 -2.83 -9.33
CA HIS A 81 21.64 -3.77 -8.22
C HIS A 81 20.52 -3.65 -7.17
N ASP A 82 19.77 -2.56 -7.18
CA ASP A 82 18.71 -2.31 -6.21
C ASP A 82 17.31 -2.77 -6.70
N GLY A 83 16.59 -3.47 -5.82
CA GLY A 83 15.27 -4.04 -6.07
C GLY A 83 14.10 -3.18 -5.59
N SER A 84 14.35 -1.96 -5.12
CA SER A 84 13.35 -1.01 -4.63
C SER A 84 12.43 -0.49 -5.73
N SER A 85 11.30 0.09 -5.31
CA SER A 85 10.35 0.71 -6.24
C SER A 85 10.94 1.96 -6.90
N LEU A 86 11.66 2.80 -6.14
CA LEU A 86 12.37 3.96 -6.71
C LEU A 86 13.40 3.52 -7.76
N ALA A 87 14.22 2.49 -7.47
CA ALA A 87 15.17 1.95 -8.43
C ALA A 87 14.48 1.49 -9.72
N ARG A 88 13.36 0.76 -9.61
CA ARG A 88 12.62 0.29 -10.80
C ARG A 88 12.13 1.44 -11.69
N ILE A 89 11.66 2.54 -11.10
CA ILE A 89 11.18 3.70 -11.86
C ILE A 89 12.37 4.48 -12.44
N ALA A 90 13.41 4.75 -11.65
CA ALA A 90 14.62 5.41 -12.10
C ALA A 90 15.30 4.65 -13.25
N ARG A 91 15.27 3.31 -13.25
CA ARG A 91 15.82 2.50 -14.34
C ARG A 91 15.13 2.79 -15.67
N VAL A 92 13.80 2.94 -15.67
CA VAL A 92 13.05 3.31 -16.89
C VAL A 92 13.43 4.71 -17.33
N ALA A 93 13.53 5.67 -16.40
CA ALA A 93 13.96 7.03 -16.72
C ALA A 93 15.32 7.06 -17.43
N LEU A 94 16.27 6.25 -16.94
CA LEU A 94 17.61 6.13 -17.51
C LEU A 94 17.65 5.41 -18.87
N GLN A 95 16.79 4.40 -19.08
CA GLN A 95 16.69 3.68 -20.36
C GLN A 95 16.15 4.56 -21.49
N TYR A 96 15.18 5.42 -21.18
CA TYR A 96 14.53 6.31 -22.15
C TYR A 96 15.25 7.66 -22.32
N LEU A 97 16.46 7.85 -21.75
CA LEU A 97 17.22 9.10 -21.89
C LEU A 97 17.57 9.50 -23.33
N ARG A 98 17.57 8.54 -24.27
CA ARG A 98 17.82 8.82 -25.69
C ARG A 98 16.57 9.27 -26.44
N SER A 99 15.38 8.99 -25.90
CA SER A 99 14.09 9.40 -26.46
C SER A 99 13.78 10.87 -26.13
N PRO A 100 12.82 11.50 -26.85
CA PRO A 100 12.28 12.80 -26.48
C PRO A 100 11.80 12.83 -25.03
N ARG A 101 11.87 14.01 -24.39
CA ARG A 101 11.48 14.17 -22.97
C ARG A 101 10.04 13.71 -22.72
N SER A 102 9.13 13.99 -23.64
CA SER A 102 7.72 13.59 -23.53
C SER A 102 7.54 12.08 -23.40
N GLU A 103 8.21 11.31 -24.26
CA GLU A 103 8.15 9.84 -24.27
C GLU A 103 8.77 9.25 -22.99
N ASN A 104 9.87 9.82 -22.50
CA ASN A 104 10.49 9.38 -21.25
C ASN A 104 9.57 9.62 -20.04
N VAL A 105 8.98 10.81 -19.94
CA VAL A 105 8.02 11.14 -18.88
C VAL A 105 6.82 10.19 -18.91
N GLU A 106 6.28 9.88 -20.09
CA GLU A 106 5.16 8.94 -20.24
C GLU A 106 5.52 7.52 -19.79
N ALA A 107 6.69 7.01 -20.20
CA ALA A 107 7.19 5.70 -19.80
C ALA A 107 7.40 5.61 -18.27
N VAL A 108 7.95 6.65 -17.68
CA VAL A 108 8.17 6.76 -16.23
C VAL A 108 6.84 6.82 -15.49
N GLN A 109 5.88 7.64 -15.91
CA GLN A 109 4.57 7.74 -15.28
C GLN A 109 3.83 6.41 -15.32
N THR A 110 3.89 5.71 -16.46
CA THR A 110 3.32 4.36 -16.60
C THR A 110 3.97 3.38 -15.61
N ARG A 111 5.29 3.43 -15.46
CA ARG A 111 6.00 2.57 -14.51
C ARG A 111 5.71 2.92 -13.05
N ALA A 112 5.61 4.20 -12.73
CA ALA A 112 5.29 4.70 -11.40
C ALA A 112 3.89 4.24 -10.96
N ARG A 113 2.88 4.38 -11.84
CA ARG A 113 1.52 3.84 -11.60
C ARG A 113 1.53 2.35 -11.32
N HIS A 114 2.30 1.57 -12.09
CA HIS A 114 2.41 0.13 -11.85
C HIS A 114 3.08 -0.21 -10.50
N GLU A 115 4.08 0.55 -10.06
CA GLU A 115 4.67 0.37 -8.74
C GLU A 115 3.73 0.82 -7.61
N MET A 116 2.94 1.88 -7.80
CA MET A 116 1.91 2.32 -6.85
C MET A 116 0.88 1.21 -6.59
N VAL A 117 0.28 0.65 -7.65
CA VAL A 117 -0.67 -0.47 -7.55
C VAL A 117 -0.05 -1.68 -6.84
N ARG A 118 1.26 -1.91 -7.05
CA ARG A 118 1.99 -2.99 -6.36
C ARG A 118 2.14 -2.72 -4.86
N LEU A 119 2.36 -1.47 -4.45
CA LEU A 119 2.46 -1.08 -3.03
C LEU A 119 1.10 -1.17 -2.33
N GLU A 120 0.02 -0.86 -3.04
CA GLU A 120 -1.36 -0.98 -2.58
C GLU A 120 -1.82 -2.44 -2.41
N LYS A 121 -1.09 -3.42 -2.95
CA LYS A 121 -1.46 -4.83 -2.84
C LYS A 121 -1.66 -5.26 -1.39
N GLY A 122 -2.86 -5.73 -1.08
CA GLY A 122 -3.27 -6.19 0.25
C GLY A 122 -3.98 -5.12 1.08
N LEU A 123 -3.85 -3.82 0.77
CA LEU A 123 -4.64 -2.77 1.42
C LEU A 123 -6.13 -2.95 1.12
N ILE A 124 -6.47 -3.37 -0.11
CA ILE A 124 -7.84 -3.72 -0.50
C ILE A 124 -8.45 -4.81 0.39
N ILE A 125 -7.63 -5.76 0.89
CA ILE A 125 -8.13 -6.82 1.78
C ILE A 125 -8.46 -6.24 3.16
N LEU A 126 -7.62 -5.33 3.68
CA LEU A 126 -7.93 -4.62 4.92
C LEU A 126 -9.21 -3.80 4.77
N GLU A 127 -9.36 -3.07 3.66
CA GLU A 127 -10.55 -2.28 3.36
C GLU A 127 -11.82 -3.14 3.36
N VAL A 128 -11.77 -4.30 2.70
CA VAL A 128 -12.89 -5.25 2.69
C VAL A 128 -13.18 -5.74 4.12
N ILE A 129 -12.15 -6.11 4.90
CA ILE A 129 -12.31 -6.58 6.29
C ILE A 129 -12.97 -5.53 7.18
N VAL A 130 -12.61 -4.25 7.02
CA VAL A 130 -13.25 -3.13 7.73
C VAL A 130 -14.76 -3.12 7.49
N GLY A 131 -15.19 -3.37 6.24
CA GLY A 131 -16.60 -3.42 5.88
C GLY A 131 -17.30 -4.70 6.34
N ILE A 132 -16.70 -5.87 6.11
CA ILE A 132 -17.40 -7.15 6.35
C ILE A 132 -17.39 -7.59 7.81
N ALA A 133 -16.37 -7.25 8.62
CA ALA A 133 -16.28 -7.73 10.00
C ALA A 133 -17.45 -7.24 10.89
N PRO A 134 -17.86 -5.95 10.86
CA PRO A 134 -19.05 -5.50 11.58
C PRO A 134 -20.34 -6.14 11.07
N LEU A 135 -20.46 -6.32 9.75
CA LEU A 135 -21.64 -6.94 9.13
C LEU A 135 -21.78 -8.41 9.54
N LEU A 136 -20.68 -9.16 9.59
CA LEU A 136 -20.65 -10.53 10.11
C LEU A 136 -21.05 -10.58 11.60
N GLY A 137 -20.59 -9.62 12.40
CA GLY A 137 -20.97 -9.49 13.80
C GLY A 137 -22.47 -9.19 13.98
N LEU A 138 -23.04 -8.33 13.13
CA LEU A 138 -24.47 -8.03 13.11
C LEU A 138 -25.30 -9.25 12.71
N ILE A 139 -24.90 -9.98 11.66
CA ILE A 139 -25.57 -11.22 11.24
C ILE A 139 -25.52 -12.25 12.37
N GLY A 140 -24.38 -12.39 13.06
CA GLY A 140 -24.24 -13.26 14.22
C GLY A 140 -25.20 -12.89 15.35
N ALA A 141 -25.34 -11.60 15.66
CA ALA A 141 -26.27 -11.13 16.68
C ALA A 141 -27.73 -11.40 16.30
N VAL A 142 -28.12 -11.09 15.07
CA VAL A 142 -29.49 -11.35 14.58
C VAL A 142 -29.79 -12.85 14.61
N SER A 143 -28.86 -13.69 14.17
CA SER A 143 -29.04 -15.15 14.21
C SER A 143 -29.16 -15.67 15.65
N GLY A 144 -28.40 -15.13 16.59
CA GLY A 144 -28.50 -15.50 18.00
C GLY A 144 -29.86 -15.12 18.61
N LEU A 145 -30.36 -13.93 18.29
CA LEU A 145 -31.70 -13.50 18.72
C LEU A 145 -32.80 -14.36 18.10
N VAL A 146 -32.72 -14.71 16.81
CA VAL A 146 -33.68 -15.63 16.17
C VAL A 146 -33.72 -16.97 16.90
N HIS A 147 -32.56 -17.50 17.30
CA HIS A 147 -32.49 -18.75 18.06
C HIS A 147 -33.17 -18.64 19.42
N VAL A 148 -32.90 -17.55 20.17
CA VAL A 148 -33.54 -17.29 21.46
C VAL A 148 -35.06 -17.19 21.34
N PHE A 149 -35.55 -16.42 20.36
CA PHE A 149 -37.00 -16.26 20.14
C PHE A 149 -37.69 -17.53 19.63
N SER A 150 -36.97 -18.43 18.96
CA SER A 150 -37.53 -19.72 18.53
C SER A 150 -37.76 -20.71 19.69
N GLN A 151 -37.04 -20.53 20.81
CA GLN A 151 -37.16 -21.39 22.00
C GLN A 151 -38.14 -20.84 23.04
N LEU A 152 -38.43 -19.54 22.93
CA LEU A 152 -39.38 -18.84 23.79
C LEU A 152 -40.79 -19.47 23.68
N GLY A 153 -41.30 -19.94 24.81
CA GLY A 153 -42.63 -20.56 24.90
C GLY A 153 -42.67 -22.09 24.77
N LEU A 154 -41.53 -22.75 24.55
CA LEU A 154 -41.43 -24.23 24.59
C LEU A 154 -41.25 -24.79 26.01
N SER A 155 -40.88 -23.94 26.98
CA SER A 155 -40.64 -24.32 28.39
C SER A 155 -41.29 -23.31 29.34
N SER A 156 -42.04 -23.78 30.34
CA SER A 156 -42.66 -22.94 31.37
C SER A 156 -41.82 -22.94 32.65
N GLY A 157 -41.10 -21.86 32.96
CA GLY A 157 -40.39 -21.72 34.27
C GLY A 157 -39.19 -20.76 34.29
N ALA A 158 -38.57 -20.59 35.46
CA ALA A 158 -37.41 -19.70 35.67
C ALA A 158 -36.12 -20.13 34.92
N SER A 159 -36.07 -21.36 34.38
CA SER A 159 -35.01 -21.84 33.49
C SER A 159 -35.02 -21.11 32.14
N ASP A 160 -36.20 -20.67 31.67
CA ASP A 160 -36.40 -19.98 30.40
C ASP A 160 -35.71 -18.61 30.42
N THR A 161 -35.87 -17.85 31.50
CA THR A 161 -35.24 -16.52 31.68
C THR A 161 -33.71 -16.59 31.62
N ARG A 162 -33.08 -17.58 32.25
CA ARG A 162 -31.60 -17.73 32.22
C ARG A 162 -31.10 -18.09 30.82
N GLN A 163 -31.82 -18.92 30.08
CA GLN A 163 -31.46 -19.30 28.71
C GLN A 163 -31.58 -18.10 27.76
N ILE A 164 -32.65 -17.33 27.87
CA ILE A 164 -32.86 -16.10 27.09
C ILE A 164 -31.72 -15.10 27.35
N SER A 165 -31.42 -14.81 28.62
CA SER A 165 -30.34 -13.88 28.96
C SER A 165 -28.99 -14.34 28.42
N ARG A 166 -28.72 -15.65 28.44
CA ARG A 166 -27.49 -16.22 27.88
C ARG A 166 -27.44 -16.07 26.36
N GLY A 167 -28.50 -16.43 25.63
CA GLY A 167 -28.49 -16.33 24.17
C GLY A 167 -28.43 -14.89 23.65
N ILE A 168 -29.02 -13.92 24.37
CA ILE A 168 -28.85 -12.50 24.07
C ILE A 168 -27.39 -12.06 24.29
N ALA A 169 -26.75 -12.50 25.38
CA ALA A 169 -25.33 -12.20 25.62
C ALA A 169 -24.41 -12.81 24.54
N GLU A 170 -24.70 -14.03 24.10
CA GLU A 170 -24.00 -14.72 23.01
C GLU A 170 -24.15 -13.95 21.68
N ALA A 171 -25.35 -13.48 21.37
CA ALA A 171 -25.62 -12.63 20.21
C ALA A 171 -24.82 -11.32 20.21
N LEU A 172 -24.81 -10.60 21.34
CA LEU A 172 -24.10 -9.32 21.47
C LEU A 172 -22.57 -9.48 21.37
N ASN A 173 -22.02 -10.60 21.87
CA ASN A 173 -20.59 -10.88 21.78
C ASN A 173 -20.08 -10.92 20.33
N ALA A 174 -20.87 -11.47 19.39
CA ALA A 174 -20.49 -11.52 17.97
C ALA A 174 -20.31 -10.11 17.38
N THR A 175 -21.18 -9.16 17.76
CA THR A 175 -21.07 -7.75 17.32
C THR A 175 -19.87 -7.06 17.92
N VAL A 176 -19.65 -7.22 19.23
CA VAL A 176 -18.47 -6.65 19.91
C VAL A 176 -17.19 -7.16 19.26
N PHE A 177 -17.12 -8.45 18.94
CA PHE A 177 -15.95 -9.04 18.30
C PHE A 177 -15.74 -8.49 16.87
N GLY A 178 -16.80 -8.40 16.06
CA GLY A 178 -16.73 -7.79 14.72
C GLY A 178 -16.19 -6.35 14.75
N LEU A 179 -16.67 -5.54 15.70
CA LEU A 179 -16.17 -4.17 15.89
C LEU A 179 -14.73 -4.14 16.40
N SER A 180 -14.36 -5.05 17.31
CA SER A 180 -12.99 -5.14 17.84
C SER A 180 -11.95 -5.47 16.77
N ILE A 181 -12.35 -6.14 15.69
CA ILE A 181 -11.49 -6.41 14.52
C ILE A 181 -11.51 -5.21 13.56
N ALA A 182 -12.69 -4.65 13.29
CA ALA A 182 -12.87 -3.60 12.30
C ALA A 182 -12.13 -2.31 12.68
N VAL A 183 -12.16 -1.90 13.95
CA VAL A 183 -11.56 -0.64 14.41
C VAL A 183 -10.03 -0.63 14.20
N PRO A 184 -9.25 -1.61 14.71
CA PRO A 184 -7.82 -1.67 14.44
C PRO A 184 -7.48 -1.84 12.96
N THR A 185 -8.29 -2.62 12.22
CA THR A 185 -8.08 -2.84 10.79
C THR A 185 -8.27 -1.54 10.00
N LEU A 186 -9.24 -0.70 10.37
CA LEU A 186 -9.47 0.60 9.76
C LEU A 186 -8.29 1.54 10.01
N ILE A 187 -7.81 1.61 11.25
CA ILE A 187 -6.63 2.42 11.60
C ILE A 187 -5.42 1.95 10.76
N GLY A 188 -5.20 0.64 10.67
CA GLY A 188 -4.14 0.05 9.86
C GLY A 188 -4.27 0.40 8.38
N PHE A 189 -5.46 0.22 7.81
CA PHE A 189 -5.77 0.56 6.41
C PHE A 189 -5.45 2.02 6.12
N THR A 190 -6.04 2.95 6.88
CA THR A 190 -5.84 4.39 6.68
C THR A 190 -4.36 4.79 6.82
N TYR A 191 -3.66 4.23 7.81
CA TYR A 191 -2.22 4.49 7.99
C TYR A 191 -1.39 4.01 6.79
N PHE A 192 -1.59 2.78 6.35
CA PHE A 192 -0.84 2.23 5.23
C PHE A 192 -1.20 2.91 3.90
N SER A 193 -2.48 3.20 3.65
CA SER A 193 -2.91 3.92 2.45
C SER A 193 -2.25 5.29 2.34
N ARG A 194 -2.30 6.11 3.41
CA ARG A 194 -1.62 7.40 3.43
C ARG A 194 -0.10 7.26 3.27
N LYS A 195 0.49 6.22 3.85
CA LYS A 195 1.92 5.95 3.69
C LYS A 195 2.30 5.62 2.25
N VAL A 196 1.50 4.81 1.54
CA VAL A 196 1.73 4.52 0.11
C VAL A 196 1.62 5.80 -0.73
N GLU A 197 0.60 6.62 -0.47
CA GLU A 197 0.39 7.89 -1.17
C GLU A 197 1.61 8.82 -1.03
N VAL A 198 2.06 9.08 0.20
CA VAL A 198 3.24 9.92 0.47
C VAL A 198 4.49 9.38 -0.23
N MET A 199 4.75 8.07 -0.12
CA MET A 199 5.91 7.46 -0.77
C MET A 199 5.81 7.53 -2.31
N SER A 200 4.60 7.47 -2.86
CA SER A 200 4.39 7.58 -4.32
C SER A 200 4.70 8.98 -4.83
N VAL A 201 4.28 10.02 -4.10
CA VAL A 201 4.60 11.42 -4.41
C VAL A 201 6.11 11.67 -4.28
N GLU A 202 6.77 11.17 -3.23
CA GLU A 202 8.23 11.27 -3.07
C GLU A 202 8.98 10.62 -4.25
N MET A 203 8.59 9.41 -4.65
CA MET A 203 9.19 8.73 -5.80
C MET A 203 9.00 9.51 -7.10
N GLU A 204 7.79 10.04 -7.35
CA GLU A 204 7.50 10.81 -8.55
C GLU A 204 8.32 12.09 -8.60
N THR A 205 8.43 12.80 -7.48
CA THR A 205 9.22 14.03 -7.36
C THR A 205 10.69 13.77 -7.69
N LEU A 206 11.30 12.75 -7.09
CA LEU A 206 12.71 12.40 -7.32
C LEU A 206 12.97 11.99 -8.77
N VAL A 207 12.05 11.26 -9.40
CA VAL A 207 12.26 10.84 -10.79
C VAL A 207 12.05 11.99 -11.75
N VAL A 208 11.10 12.89 -11.50
CA VAL A 208 10.95 14.13 -12.29
C VAL A 208 12.19 15.00 -12.18
N GLU A 209 12.76 15.13 -10.98
CA GLU A 209 14.03 15.83 -10.77
C GLU A 209 15.17 15.19 -11.58
N LEU A 210 15.28 13.86 -11.53
CA LEU A 210 16.25 13.11 -12.33
C LEU A 210 16.10 13.39 -13.83
N ILE A 211 14.88 13.33 -14.37
CA ILE A 211 14.62 13.64 -15.78
C ILE A 211 15.04 15.09 -16.09
N ASN A 212 14.64 16.05 -15.26
CA ASN A 212 14.99 17.45 -15.49
C ASN A 212 16.51 17.68 -15.49
N LYS A 213 17.25 17.03 -14.58
CA LYS A 213 18.73 17.07 -14.53
C LYS A 213 19.37 16.45 -15.77
N CYS A 214 18.87 15.30 -16.25
CA CYS A 214 19.45 14.61 -17.41
C CYS A 214 19.11 15.29 -18.76
N TYR A 215 17.96 15.97 -18.86
CA TYR A 215 17.57 16.71 -20.07
C TYR A 215 18.00 18.20 -20.02
N TYR A 216 18.64 18.63 -18.94
CA TYR A 216 19.16 19.99 -18.79
C TYR A 216 20.10 20.34 -19.95
N GLY A 217 19.82 21.44 -20.66
CA GLY A 217 20.61 21.89 -21.81
C GLY A 217 20.28 21.26 -23.17
N ARG A 218 19.43 20.22 -23.26
CA ARG A 218 18.95 19.70 -24.57
C ARG A 218 17.90 20.59 -25.23
N SER A 219 17.06 21.27 -24.45
CA SER A 219 16.06 22.21 -24.98
C SER A 219 16.70 23.37 -25.75
N SER A 220 17.95 23.75 -25.45
CA SER A 220 18.68 24.79 -26.20
C SER A 220 19.28 24.28 -27.53
N ARG A 221 19.45 22.96 -27.70
CA ARG A 221 19.96 22.37 -28.95
C ARG A 221 18.86 22.07 -29.97
N GLU A 222 17.64 21.78 -29.52
CA GLU A 222 16.50 21.49 -30.40
C GLU A 222 15.90 22.75 -31.05
N PHE A 223 16.12 23.93 -30.45
CA PHE A 223 15.73 25.24 -30.99
C PHE A 223 16.85 26.02 -31.68
N ALA A 224 18.07 25.48 -31.80
CA ALA A 224 19.11 26.12 -32.58
C ALA A 224 18.78 25.90 -34.07
N PRO A 225 18.39 26.94 -34.84
CA PRO A 225 18.21 26.76 -36.28
C PRO A 225 19.56 26.32 -36.84
N ALA A 226 19.55 25.31 -37.69
CA ALA A 226 20.72 24.89 -38.43
C ALA A 226 21.32 26.12 -39.11
N LYS A 227 22.42 26.65 -38.55
CA LYS A 227 23.23 27.65 -39.24
C LYS A 227 23.73 26.96 -40.50
N ALA A 228 23.08 27.27 -41.61
CA ALA A 228 23.55 26.99 -42.95
C ALA A 228 24.93 27.65 -43.09
N SER A 229 25.96 26.84 -42.89
CA SER A 229 27.34 27.19 -43.14
C SER A 229 27.57 27.25 -44.64
N ALA A 230 27.65 28.49 -45.13
CA ALA A 230 28.59 28.99 -46.13
C ALA A 230 28.72 28.27 -47.50
N GLY A 231 28.48 29.05 -48.56
CA GLY A 231 28.88 28.75 -49.92
C GLY A 231 28.74 29.97 -50.83
N THR A 232 29.46 31.05 -50.52
CA THR A 232 29.62 32.20 -51.42
C THR A 232 30.40 31.75 -52.66
N MET A 233 29.76 31.81 -53.83
CA MET A 233 30.46 31.84 -55.13
C MET A 233 30.12 33.18 -55.80
N PRO A 234 31.10 34.04 -56.13
CA PRO A 234 30.85 35.20 -56.97
C PRO A 234 30.72 34.76 -58.43
N ILE A 235 29.58 35.08 -59.04
CA ILE A 235 29.34 34.91 -60.47
C ILE A 235 30.12 36.00 -61.21
N SER A 236 31.22 35.62 -61.85
CA SER A 236 31.91 36.44 -62.86
C SER A 236 31.12 36.38 -64.17
N THR A 237 30.62 37.54 -64.61
CA THR A 237 30.11 37.77 -65.97
C THR A 237 31.24 37.76 -66.98
N PRO A 238 31.05 37.22 -68.20
CA PRO A 238 31.83 37.63 -69.36
C PRO A 238 31.04 38.64 -70.20
N VAL A 239 31.71 39.74 -70.49
CA VAL A 239 31.40 40.70 -71.55
C VAL A 239 32.02 40.15 -72.84
N ALA A 240 31.20 39.91 -73.87
CA ALA A 240 31.49 40.09 -75.30
C ALA A 240 30.27 39.68 -76.12
#